data_AF-A0A1B6AVA5-F1
#
_entry.id   AF-A0A1B6AVA5-F1
#
_cell.length_a   1.000
_cell.length_b   1.000
_cell.length_c   1.000
_cell.angle_alpha   90.00
_cell.angle_beta   90.00
_cell.angle_gamma   90.00
#
_symmetry.space_group_name_H-M   'P 1'
#
loop_
_entity.id
_entity.type
_entity.pdbx_description
1 polymer ?
#
loop_
_entity_poly.entity_id
_entity_poly.type
_entity_poly.pdbx_seq_one_letter_code
_entity_poly.pdbx_strand_id
1 'polypeptide(L)'
;MLMATRLINRAKLATDKERLSTLPQLEKAARITARVSKVLIEELELVEEHGTDMDVASLWRALESVASRAAVASAAATVVSLVPDDDDSAETAMRQALALRYNKAMLFLSLLGESKALGAATGGKRVLAGVKVLPALARRRVNEKPLLPREIDDKLVPPAWHKAVYANAELPQRAVDRDAYVVCVLEQLFRALKRRDVFAPLRTAGPTRVPGCWTARSGRRCARTSWRA
;
A
#
# COMPACT_ATOMS: atom_id res chain seq x y z
N MET A 1 -7.40 17.29 -13.20
CA MET A 1 -6.62 16.40 -12.30
C MET A 1 -5.31 17.09 -11.87
N LEU A 2 -5.36 18.22 -11.15
CA LEU A 2 -4.15 18.97 -10.72
C LEU A 2 -4.01 19.05 -9.18
N MET A 3 -5.11 18.95 -8.43
CA MET A 3 -5.07 18.97 -6.96
C MET A 3 -4.58 17.66 -6.35
N ALA A 4 -4.92 16.50 -6.92
CA ALA A 4 -4.42 15.20 -6.47
C ALA A 4 -2.88 15.12 -6.56
N THR A 5 -2.31 15.61 -7.65
CA THR A 5 -0.86 15.67 -7.89
C THR A 5 -0.16 16.60 -6.89
N ARG A 6 -0.75 17.76 -6.56
CA ARG A 6 -0.19 18.69 -5.56
C ARG A 6 -0.19 18.11 -4.14
N LEU A 7 -1.23 17.40 -3.75
CA LEU A 7 -1.32 16.76 -2.44
C LEU A 7 -0.34 15.59 -2.32
N ILE A 8 -0.24 14.75 -3.34
CA ILE A 8 0.74 13.65 -3.39
C ILE A 8 2.16 14.22 -3.38
N ASN A 9 2.45 15.27 -4.14
CA ASN A 9 3.77 15.88 -4.17
C ASN A 9 4.13 16.56 -2.83
N ARG A 10 3.18 17.24 -2.18
CA ARG A 10 3.42 17.75 -0.82
C ARG A 10 3.66 16.63 0.19
N ALA A 11 2.95 15.51 0.03
CA ALA A 11 3.13 14.37 0.91
C ALA A 11 4.51 13.72 0.75
N LYS A 12 4.96 13.58 -0.50
CA LYS A 12 6.32 13.15 -0.84
C LYS A 12 7.35 14.11 -0.25
N LEU A 13 7.25 15.41 -0.56
CA LEU A 13 8.17 16.42 -0.06
C LEU A 13 8.27 16.48 1.47
N ALA A 14 7.16 16.30 2.20
CA ALA A 14 7.19 16.27 3.66
C ALA A 14 7.91 15.02 4.20
N THR A 15 7.65 13.86 3.59
CA THR A 15 8.30 12.58 3.95
C THR A 15 9.78 12.60 3.57
N ASP A 16 10.10 13.16 2.41
CA ASP A 16 11.46 13.37 1.93
C ASP A 16 12.19 14.33 2.86
N LYS A 17 11.56 15.43 3.31
CA LYS A 17 12.16 16.37 4.27
C LYS A 17 12.46 15.70 5.62
N GLU A 18 11.55 14.87 6.11
CA GLU A 18 11.73 14.11 7.37
C GLU A 18 12.83 13.06 7.24
N ARG A 19 12.89 12.33 6.12
CA ARG A 19 14.00 11.42 5.79
C ARG A 19 15.33 12.15 5.65
N LEU A 20 15.34 13.29 4.96
CA LEU A 20 16.53 14.13 4.81
C LEU A 20 17.01 14.67 6.17
N SER A 21 16.10 14.93 7.11
CA SER A 21 16.47 15.40 8.46
C SER A 21 17.08 14.30 9.34
N THR A 22 16.77 13.03 9.08
CA THR A 22 17.30 11.87 9.82
C THR A 22 18.57 11.29 9.19
N LEU A 23 18.88 11.64 7.92
CA LEU A 23 20.09 11.22 7.21
C LEU A 23 21.40 11.44 7.99
N PRO A 24 21.68 12.61 8.59
CA PRO A 24 22.95 12.82 9.29
C PRO A 24 23.12 11.90 10.51
N GLN A 25 22.01 11.55 11.19
CA GLN A 25 22.02 10.63 12.32
C GLN A 25 22.27 9.19 11.84
N LEU A 26 21.63 8.79 10.74
CA LEU A 26 21.85 7.50 10.09
C LEU A 26 23.29 7.37 9.57
N GLU A 27 23.84 8.38 8.90
CA GLU A 27 25.22 8.39 8.41
C GLU A 27 26.24 8.18 9.54
N LYS A 28 26.03 8.84 10.69
CA LYS A 28 26.88 8.69 11.86
C LYS A 28 26.79 7.26 12.43
N ALA A 29 25.58 6.75 12.59
CA ALA A 29 25.34 5.40 13.12
C ALA A 29 25.85 4.30 12.18
N ALA A 30 25.62 4.44 10.88
CA ALA A 30 26.11 3.53 9.84
C ALA A 30 27.64 3.52 9.77
N ARG A 31 28.30 4.68 9.92
CA ARG A 31 29.76 4.76 9.93
C ARG A 31 30.38 4.01 11.12
N ILE A 32 29.79 4.14 12.30
CA ILE A 32 30.25 3.42 13.50
C ILE A 32 30.06 1.91 13.29
N THR A 33 28.87 1.51 12.85
CA THR A 33 28.53 0.11 12.60
C THR A 33 29.45 -0.52 11.55
N ALA A 34 29.67 0.14 10.41
CA ALA A 34 30.55 -0.35 9.35
C ALA A 34 32.00 -0.54 9.80
N ARG A 35 32.53 0.39 10.61
CA ARG A 35 33.90 0.28 11.14
C ARG A 35 34.04 -0.85 12.15
N VAL A 36 33.05 -1.02 13.03
CA VAL A 36 32.99 -2.13 13.98
C VAL A 36 32.88 -3.47 13.25
N SER A 37 32.00 -3.56 12.24
CA SER A 37 31.85 -4.77 11.43
C SER A 37 33.14 -5.12 10.68
N LYS A 38 33.87 -4.12 10.16
CA LYS A 38 35.17 -4.36 9.51
C LYS A 38 36.17 -5.00 10.47
N VAL A 39 36.37 -4.42 11.65
CA VAL A 39 37.30 -4.98 12.66
C VAL A 39 36.85 -6.38 13.09
N LEU A 40 35.55 -6.59 13.29
CA LEU A 40 35.02 -7.91 13.63
C LEU A 40 35.32 -8.96 12.54
N ILE A 41 35.12 -8.60 11.26
CA ILE A 41 35.41 -9.51 10.14
C ILE A 41 36.91 -9.80 10.06
N GLU A 42 37.77 -8.80 10.17
CA GLU A 42 39.24 -8.97 10.16
C GLU A 42 39.71 -9.90 11.29
N GLU A 43 39.19 -9.73 12.51
CA GLU A 43 39.52 -10.61 13.65
C GLU A 43 39.01 -12.05 13.44
N LEU A 44 37.82 -12.23 12.86
CA LEU A 44 37.28 -13.55 12.54
C LEU A 44 38.09 -14.26 11.45
N GLU A 45 38.53 -13.53 10.42
CA GLU A 45 39.40 -14.06 9.36
C GLU A 45 40.76 -14.51 9.93
N LEU A 46 41.35 -13.75 10.87
CA LEU A 46 42.60 -14.13 11.54
C LEU A 46 42.45 -15.40 12.38
N VAL A 47 41.34 -15.54 13.10
CA VAL A 47 40.98 -16.75 13.87
C VAL A 47 40.85 -17.96 12.96
N GLU A 48 40.18 -17.81 11.80
CA GLU A 48 40.01 -18.86 10.80
C GLU A 48 41.36 -19.27 10.16
N GLU A 49 42.22 -18.31 9.83
CA GLU A 49 43.53 -18.56 9.22
C GLU A 49 44.52 -19.26 10.18
N HIS A 50 44.51 -18.90 11.46
CA HIS A 50 45.46 -19.42 12.45
C HIS A 50 44.91 -20.61 13.25
N GLY A 51 43.64 -20.97 13.08
CA GLY A 51 42.98 -22.05 13.82
C GLY A 51 42.98 -21.85 15.33
N THR A 52 43.02 -20.59 15.77
CA THR A 52 43.07 -20.20 17.19
C THR A 52 41.66 -19.94 17.72
N ASP A 53 41.49 -19.94 19.05
CA ASP A 53 40.22 -19.53 19.66
C ASP A 53 40.13 -17.99 19.74
N MET A 54 38.92 -17.46 19.50
CA MET A 54 38.64 -16.03 19.59
C MET A 54 38.50 -15.57 21.05
N ASP A 55 39.45 -14.78 21.54
CA ASP A 55 39.32 -14.12 22.85
C ASP A 55 38.39 -12.90 22.77
N VAL A 56 37.19 -13.05 23.33
CA VAL A 56 36.16 -12.00 23.39
C VAL A 56 36.66 -10.73 24.08
N ALA A 57 37.54 -10.83 25.08
CA ALA A 57 38.08 -9.67 25.77
C ALA A 57 39.08 -8.89 24.90
N SER A 58 39.88 -9.60 24.09
CA SER A 58 40.78 -8.99 23.11
C SER A 58 40.01 -8.35 21.95
N LEU A 59 38.96 -9.02 21.44
CA LEU A 59 38.08 -8.45 20.43
C LEU A 59 37.42 -7.14 20.89
N TRP A 60 36.90 -7.09 22.12
CA TRP A 60 36.34 -5.85 22.65
C TRP A 60 37.39 -4.76 22.81
N ARG A 61 38.64 -5.09 23.18
CA ARG A 61 39.74 -4.11 23.20
C ARG A 61 40.07 -3.58 21.80
N ALA A 62 40.04 -4.43 20.77
CA ALA A 62 40.21 -4.00 19.38
C ALA A 62 39.06 -3.07 18.94
N LEU A 63 37.81 -3.41 19.29
CA LEU A 63 36.63 -2.60 18.97
C LEU A 63 36.58 -1.25 19.69
N GLU A 64 37.06 -1.16 20.92
CA GLU A 64 37.13 0.11 21.68
C GLU A 64 38.03 1.16 20.99
N SER A 65 38.97 0.75 20.13
CA SER A 65 39.74 1.68 19.28
C SER A 65 38.88 2.41 18.24
N VAL A 66 37.73 1.84 17.87
CA VAL A 66 36.78 2.39 16.89
C VAL A 66 35.72 3.23 17.58
N ALA A 67 35.09 2.68 18.62
CA ALA A 67 34.03 3.33 19.39
C ALA A 67 33.81 2.57 20.71
N SER A 68 33.37 3.29 21.76
CA SER A 68 33.04 2.64 23.02
C SER A 68 31.88 1.67 22.88
N ARG A 69 31.85 0.63 23.72
CA ARG A 69 30.75 -0.36 23.73
C ARG A 69 29.35 0.29 23.80
N ALA A 70 29.21 1.36 24.58
CA ALA A 70 27.97 2.14 24.66
C ALA A 70 27.64 2.86 23.34
N ALA A 71 28.65 3.41 22.66
CA ALA A 71 28.48 4.05 21.37
C ALA A 71 28.13 3.05 20.26
N VAL A 72 28.71 1.84 20.28
CA VAL A 72 28.36 0.74 19.37
C VAL A 72 26.90 0.31 19.57
N ALA A 73 26.47 0.10 20.82
CA ALA A 73 25.09 -0.26 21.13
C ALA A 73 24.09 0.84 20.72
N SER A 74 24.44 2.11 20.97
CA SER A 74 23.61 3.26 20.57
C SER A 74 23.51 3.40 19.05
N ALA A 75 24.62 3.19 18.33
CA ALA A 75 24.63 3.22 16.87
C ALA A 75 23.77 2.10 16.28
N ALA A 76 23.91 0.87 16.78
CA ALA A 76 23.09 -0.26 16.34
C ALA A 76 21.59 -0.01 16.60
N ALA A 77 21.22 0.49 17.78
CA ALA A 77 19.83 0.84 18.09
C ALA A 77 19.28 1.95 17.18
N THR A 78 20.11 2.92 16.81
CA THR A 78 19.75 4.00 15.86
C THR A 78 19.52 3.45 14.46
N VAL A 79 20.37 2.52 13.99
CA VAL A 79 20.19 1.86 12.68
C VAL A 79 18.89 1.06 12.66
N VAL A 80 18.62 0.23 13.68
CA VAL A 80 17.38 -0.57 13.78
C VAL A 80 16.12 0.32 13.84
N SER A 81 16.20 1.45 14.53
CA SER A 81 15.09 2.40 14.63
C SER A 81 14.80 3.10 13.30
N LEU A 82 15.86 3.53 12.58
CA LEU A 82 15.74 4.30 11.34
C LEU A 82 15.57 3.44 10.09
N VAL A 83 16.05 2.20 10.14
CA VAL A 83 15.96 1.20 9.07
C VAL A 83 15.44 -0.10 9.71
N PRO A 84 14.12 -0.23 9.88
CA PRO A 84 13.53 -1.49 10.33
C PRO A 84 13.86 -2.59 9.30
N ASP A 85 14.19 -3.80 9.78
CA ASP A 85 14.62 -4.96 8.97
C ASP A 85 13.63 -5.43 7.89
N ASP A 86 12.43 -4.86 7.86
CA ASP A 86 11.42 -5.14 6.85
C ASP A 86 11.67 -4.31 5.59
N ASP A 87 12.01 -4.96 4.48
CA ASP A 87 12.14 -4.35 3.13
C ASP A 87 10.91 -3.53 2.73
N ASP A 88 9.73 -3.88 3.28
CA ASP A 88 8.45 -3.19 3.06
C ASP A 88 8.17 -2.02 4.03
N SER A 89 9.05 -1.77 5.01
CA SER A 89 8.79 -0.80 6.10
C SER A 89 8.62 0.63 5.59
N ALA A 90 9.49 1.04 4.66
CA ALA A 90 9.46 2.35 4.02
C ALA A 90 8.19 2.57 3.18
N GLU A 91 7.73 1.53 2.48
CA GLU A 91 6.53 1.59 1.65
C GLU A 91 5.25 1.55 2.51
N THR A 92 5.26 0.74 3.57
CA THR A 92 4.21 0.66 4.58
C THR A 92 4.02 1.98 5.31
N ALA A 93 5.12 2.61 5.76
CA ALA A 93 5.10 3.92 6.38
C ALA A 93 4.56 5.00 5.41
N MET A 94 4.93 4.95 4.13
CA MET A 94 4.37 5.86 3.13
C MET A 94 2.87 5.65 2.93
N ARG A 95 2.39 4.40 2.92
CA ARG A 95 0.96 4.07 2.83
C ARG A 95 0.17 4.56 4.05
N GLN A 96 0.71 4.40 5.26
CA GLN A 96 0.13 4.93 6.49
C GLN A 96 0.09 6.48 6.49
N ALA A 97 1.18 7.13 6.07
CA ALA A 97 1.21 8.60 5.96
C ALA A 97 0.23 9.15 4.91
N LEU A 98 0.01 8.41 3.81
CA LEU A 98 -1.01 8.75 2.81
C LEU A 98 -2.42 8.60 3.39
N ALA A 99 -2.69 7.54 4.15
CA ALA A 99 -3.97 7.29 4.81
C ALA A 99 -4.39 8.45 5.72
N LEU A 100 -3.49 8.91 6.60
CA LEU A 100 -3.74 10.04 7.51
C LEU A 100 -4.16 11.33 6.78
N ARG A 101 -3.58 11.57 5.60
CA ARG A 101 -3.83 12.77 4.78
C ARG A 101 -5.04 12.61 3.84
N TYR A 102 -5.47 11.38 3.58
CA TYR A 102 -6.65 11.07 2.78
C TYR A 102 -7.96 11.49 3.47
N ASN A 103 -7.92 11.82 4.76
CA ASN A 103 -9.05 12.42 5.48
C ASN A 103 -9.67 13.64 4.76
N LYS A 104 -8.92 14.37 3.93
CA LYS A 104 -9.47 15.47 3.10
C LYS A 104 -10.28 15.00 1.88
N ALA A 105 -10.06 13.79 1.39
CA ALA A 105 -10.80 13.20 0.28
C ALA A 105 -12.08 12.46 0.72
N MET A 106 -12.32 12.33 2.03
CA MET A 106 -13.52 11.75 2.62
C MET A 106 -14.82 12.43 2.16
N LEU A 107 -14.77 13.72 1.86
CA LEU A 107 -15.89 14.49 1.30
C LEU A 107 -16.39 13.91 -0.04
N PHE A 108 -15.52 13.28 -0.83
CA PHE A 108 -15.87 12.66 -2.11
C PHE A 108 -16.36 11.21 -1.97
N LEU A 109 -16.13 10.57 -0.81
CA LEU A 109 -16.57 9.19 -0.59
C LEU A 109 -18.08 9.07 -0.56
N SER A 110 -18.79 10.02 0.07
CA SER A 110 -20.25 10.00 0.09
C SER A 110 -20.82 10.07 -1.34
N LEU A 111 -20.26 10.95 -2.19
CA LEU A 111 -20.65 11.06 -3.60
C LEU A 111 -20.35 9.78 -4.39
N LEU A 112 -19.21 9.11 -4.12
CA LEU A 112 -18.82 7.88 -4.82
C LEU A 112 -19.63 6.66 -4.38
N GLY A 113 -19.86 6.49 -3.07
CA GLY A 113 -20.58 5.34 -2.53
C GLY A 113 -22.09 5.40 -2.76
N GLU A 114 -22.67 6.60 -2.82
CA GLU A 114 -24.11 6.82 -3.04
C GLU A 114 -24.45 6.88 -4.55
N SER A 115 -23.46 7.01 -5.43
CA SER A 115 -23.67 7.07 -6.88
C SER A 115 -24.14 5.72 -7.45
N LYS A 116 -25.33 5.73 -8.04
CA LYS A 116 -25.86 4.61 -8.86
C LYS A 116 -25.21 4.54 -10.24
N ALA A 117 -24.31 5.46 -10.56
CA ALA A 117 -23.70 5.56 -11.89
C ALA A 117 -22.57 4.54 -12.12
N LEU A 118 -22.17 3.74 -11.13
CA LEU A 118 -21.14 2.71 -11.28
C LEU A 118 -21.76 1.31 -11.37
N GLY A 119 -21.46 0.62 -12.47
CA GLY A 119 -21.66 -0.81 -12.67
C GLY A 119 -20.34 -1.58 -12.50
N ALA A 120 -20.43 -2.89 -12.30
CA ALA A 120 -19.27 -3.77 -12.20
C ALA A 120 -19.47 -5.07 -12.98
N ALA A 121 -18.44 -5.48 -13.72
CA ALA A 121 -18.28 -6.82 -14.24
C ALA A 121 -17.98 -7.80 -13.09
N THR A 122 -18.00 -9.11 -13.36
CA THR A 122 -17.80 -10.16 -12.33
C THR A 122 -16.53 -9.93 -11.50
N GLY A 123 -15.43 -9.48 -12.11
CA GLY A 123 -14.17 -9.16 -11.43
C GLY A 123 -14.22 -7.93 -10.52
N GLY A 124 -15.09 -6.95 -10.81
CA GLY A 124 -15.18 -5.68 -10.08
C GLY A 124 -16.26 -5.64 -8.99
N LYS A 125 -17.14 -6.65 -8.91
CA LYS A 125 -18.29 -6.66 -7.97
C LYS A 125 -17.87 -6.48 -6.52
N ARG A 126 -16.81 -7.18 -6.09
CA ARG A 126 -16.30 -7.10 -4.71
C ARG A 126 -15.76 -5.71 -4.39
N VAL A 127 -15.00 -5.13 -5.32
CA VAL A 127 -14.45 -3.78 -5.18
C VAL A 127 -15.57 -2.75 -5.11
N LEU A 128 -16.59 -2.84 -5.97
CA LEU A 128 -17.74 -1.93 -5.94
C LEU A 128 -18.55 -2.08 -4.64
N ALA A 129 -18.71 -3.29 -4.11
CA ALA A 129 -19.34 -3.51 -2.81
C ALA A 129 -18.53 -2.84 -1.68
N GLY A 130 -17.21 -2.99 -1.67
CA GLY A 130 -16.32 -2.31 -0.74
C GLY A 130 -16.47 -0.79 -0.79
N VAL A 131 -16.50 -0.20 -1.99
CA VAL A 131 -16.66 1.25 -2.22
C VAL A 131 -17.98 1.78 -1.65
N LYS A 132 -19.07 1.03 -1.78
CA LYS A 132 -20.39 1.41 -1.25
C LYS A 132 -20.44 1.45 0.28
N VAL A 133 -19.57 0.70 0.97
CA VAL A 133 -19.49 0.67 2.44
C VAL A 133 -18.59 1.79 2.99
N LEU A 134 -17.71 2.36 2.16
CA LEU A 134 -16.76 3.42 2.58
C LEU A 134 -17.42 4.64 3.23
N PRO A 135 -18.57 5.18 2.77
CA PRO A 135 -19.20 6.33 3.44
C PRO A 135 -19.60 6.04 4.89
N ALA A 136 -20.07 4.82 5.19
CA ALA A 136 -20.43 4.40 6.54
C ALA A 136 -19.17 4.24 7.42
N LEU A 137 -18.10 3.67 6.87
CA LEU A 137 -16.81 3.59 7.56
C LEU A 137 -16.22 4.97 7.83
N ALA A 138 -16.36 5.91 6.89
CA ALA A 138 -15.86 7.27 7.03
C ALA A 138 -16.54 8.05 8.17
N ARG A 139 -17.83 7.81 8.39
CA ARG A 139 -18.61 8.43 9.48
C ARG A 139 -18.39 7.76 10.84
N ARG A 140 -17.73 6.60 10.89
CA ARG A 140 -17.47 5.85 12.12
C ARG A 140 -16.48 6.60 13.00
N ARG A 141 -16.83 6.75 14.28
CA ARG A 141 -15.92 7.24 15.34
C ARG A 141 -15.04 6.10 15.81
N VAL A 142 -13.87 5.94 15.19
CA VAL A 142 -12.93 4.85 15.48
C VAL A 142 -12.35 4.91 16.90
N ASN A 143 -12.26 6.10 17.49
CA ASN A 143 -11.81 6.30 18.87
C ASN A 143 -12.80 5.74 19.90
N GLU A 144 -14.09 5.71 19.57
CA GLU A 144 -15.14 5.16 20.43
C GLU A 144 -15.40 3.68 20.11
N LYS A 145 -15.33 3.30 18.82
CA LYS A 145 -15.57 1.94 18.33
C LYS A 145 -14.51 1.54 17.29
N PRO A 146 -13.39 0.93 17.72
CA PRO A 146 -12.34 0.45 16.82
C PRO A 146 -12.88 -0.49 15.74
N LEU A 147 -12.36 -0.41 14.52
CA LEU A 147 -12.74 -1.29 13.42
C LEU A 147 -12.07 -2.65 13.60
N LEU A 148 -12.82 -3.75 13.52
CA LEU A 148 -12.29 -5.11 13.68
C LEU A 148 -12.09 -5.79 12.31
N PRO A 149 -11.15 -6.74 12.18
CA PRO A 149 -10.89 -7.46 10.92
C PRO A 149 -12.13 -8.15 10.34
N ARG A 150 -13.00 -8.69 11.20
CA ARG A 150 -14.27 -9.32 10.81
C ARG A 150 -15.29 -8.37 10.18
N GLU A 151 -15.12 -7.06 10.35
CA GLU A 151 -16.02 -6.03 9.83
C GLU A 151 -15.61 -5.55 8.42
N ILE A 152 -14.48 -6.03 7.90
CA ILE A 152 -13.97 -5.69 6.56
C ILE A 152 -13.82 -6.94 5.69
N ASP A 153 -13.81 -6.76 4.37
CA ASP A 153 -13.56 -7.85 3.43
C ASP A 153 -12.05 -8.00 3.23
N ASP A 154 -11.48 -9.00 3.90
CA ASP A 154 -10.04 -9.31 3.82
C ASP A 154 -9.58 -9.57 2.37
N LYS A 155 -10.46 -10.08 1.50
CA LYS A 155 -10.13 -10.33 0.09
C LYS A 155 -9.92 -9.05 -0.73
N LEU A 156 -10.23 -7.87 -0.16
CA LEU A 156 -9.92 -6.58 -0.75
C LEU A 156 -8.53 -6.05 -0.35
N VAL A 157 -7.88 -6.66 0.64
CA VAL A 157 -6.57 -6.26 1.15
C VAL A 157 -5.48 -7.10 0.47
N PRO A 158 -4.76 -6.57 -0.54
CA PRO A 158 -3.65 -7.29 -1.13
C PRO A 158 -2.46 -7.33 -0.16
N PRO A 159 -1.48 -8.23 -0.37
CA PRO A 159 -0.34 -8.40 0.52
C PRO A 159 0.39 -7.08 0.85
N ALA A 160 0.57 -6.21 -0.15
CA ALA A 160 1.23 -4.91 0.00
C ALA A 160 0.54 -3.94 0.98
N TRP A 161 -0.74 -4.14 1.29
CA TRP A 161 -1.51 -3.33 2.24
C TRP A 161 -1.71 -4.03 3.58
N HIS A 162 -1.40 -5.33 3.71
CA HIS A 162 -1.70 -6.11 4.89
C HIS A 162 -1.08 -5.51 6.17
N LYS A 163 0.21 -5.14 6.11
CA LYS A 163 0.90 -4.51 7.25
C LYS A 163 0.30 -3.14 7.60
N ALA A 164 0.00 -2.31 6.61
CA ALA A 164 -0.59 -0.99 6.83
C ALA A 164 -2.01 -1.08 7.44
N VAL A 165 -2.79 -2.09 7.05
CA VAL A 165 -4.19 -2.26 7.47
C VAL A 165 -4.31 -2.96 8.84
N TYR A 166 -3.47 -3.97 9.10
CA TYR A 166 -3.61 -4.86 10.27
C TYR A 166 -2.52 -4.71 11.33
N ALA A 167 -1.37 -4.12 11.00
CA ALA A 167 -0.20 -4.03 11.88
C ALA A 167 0.19 -2.58 12.20
N ASN A 168 -0.80 -1.69 12.38
CA ASN A 168 -0.54 -0.33 12.86
C ASN A 168 -0.28 -0.36 14.38
N ALA A 169 0.93 0.03 14.79
CA ALA A 169 1.38 0.03 16.19
C ALA A 169 0.69 1.09 17.06
N GLU A 170 0.07 2.11 16.47
CA GLU A 170 -0.64 3.18 17.19
C GLU A 170 -2.07 2.79 17.60
N LEU A 171 -2.57 1.64 17.11
CA LEU A 171 -3.92 1.17 17.37
C LEU A 171 -3.94 0.00 18.39
N PRO A 172 -5.06 -0.19 19.11
CA PRO A 172 -5.22 -1.34 20.02
C PRO A 172 -4.99 -2.67 19.29
N GLN A 173 -4.44 -3.66 20.00
CA GLN A 173 -4.21 -5.00 19.44
C GLN A 173 -5.48 -5.54 18.77
N ARG A 174 -5.34 -6.00 17.51
CA ARG A 174 -6.41 -6.51 16.63
C ARG A 174 -7.39 -5.45 16.08
N ALA A 175 -7.08 -4.16 16.21
CA ALA A 175 -7.81 -3.11 15.48
C ALA A 175 -7.27 -2.98 14.05
N VAL A 176 -8.17 -2.67 13.14
CA VAL A 176 -7.86 -2.34 11.74
C VAL A 176 -7.69 -0.84 11.60
N ASP A 177 -6.65 -0.44 10.88
CA ASP A 177 -6.50 0.94 10.43
C ASP A 177 -7.56 1.25 9.36
N ARG A 178 -8.58 2.01 9.77
CA ARG A 178 -9.68 2.44 8.91
C ARG A 178 -9.16 3.23 7.71
N ASP A 179 -8.25 4.17 7.93
CA ASP A 179 -7.81 5.09 6.89
C ASP A 179 -6.95 4.33 5.87
N ALA A 180 -6.10 3.41 6.33
CA ALA A 180 -5.35 2.51 5.45
C ALA A 180 -6.27 1.60 4.62
N TYR A 181 -7.31 1.03 5.24
CA TYR A 181 -8.29 0.20 4.52
C TYR A 181 -9.07 1.00 3.46
N VAL A 182 -9.48 2.24 3.77
CA VAL A 182 -10.17 3.12 2.82
C VAL A 182 -9.28 3.39 1.60
N VAL A 183 -8.01 3.77 1.81
CA VAL A 183 -7.07 4.02 0.70
C VAL A 183 -6.81 2.76 -0.11
N CYS A 184 -6.68 1.61 0.54
CA CYS A 184 -6.55 0.31 -0.12
C CYS A 184 -7.73 0.04 -1.08
N VAL A 185 -8.97 0.17 -0.61
CA VAL A 185 -10.18 -0.06 -1.44
C VAL A 185 -10.24 0.91 -2.63
N LEU A 186 -9.81 2.16 -2.44
CA LEU A 186 -9.77 3.15 -3.51
C LEU A 186 -8.69 2.87 -4.56
N GLU A 187 -7.53 2.37 -4.13
CA GLU A 187 -6.51 1.92 -5.06
C GLU A 187 -7.03 0.76 -5.91
N GLN A 188 -7.74 -0.19 -5.30
CA GLN A 188 -8.39 -1.29 -6.01
C GLN A 188 -9.48 -0.80 -6.97
N LEU A 189 -10.27 0.20 -6.58
CA LEU A 189 -11.24 0.85 -7.47
C LEU A 189 -10.55 1.48 -8.68
N PHE A 190 -9.46 2.20 -8.48
CA PHE A 190 -8.70 2.81 -9.58
C PHE A 190 -8.15 1.74 -10.55
N ARG A 191 -7.61 0.64 -10.02
CA ARG A 191 -7.16 -0.51 -10.82
C ARG A 191 -8.31 -1.16 -11.59
N ALA A 192 -9.46 -1.36 -10.95
CA ALA A 192 -10.65 -1.96 -11.56
C ALA A 192 -11.26 -1.06 -12.65
N LEU A 193 -11.26 0.26 -12.47
CA LEU A 193 -11.65 1.23 -13.50
C LEU A 193 -10.71 1.15 -14.71
N LYS A 194 -9.39 1.05 -14.47
CA LYS A 194 -8.38 0.96 -15.54
C LYS A 194 -8.52 -0.33 -16.36
N ARG A 195 -8.89 -1.44 -15.70
CA ARG A 195 -9.18 -2.74 -16.33
C ARG A 195 -10.59 -2.86 -16.92
N ARG A 196 -11.44 -1.84 -16.71
CA ARG A 196 -12.87 -1.84 -17.07
C ARG A 196 -13.72 -2.89 -16.35
N ASP A 197 -13.24 -3.40 -15.23
CA ASP A 197 -13.99 -4.30 -14.33
C ASP A 197 -15.06 -3.54 -13.53
N VAL A 198 -14.83 -2.24 -13.32
CA VAL A 198 -15.84 -1.28 -12.85
C VAL A 198 -15.97 -0.21 -13.93
N PHE A 199 -17.19 0.21 -14.24
CA PHE A 199 -17.46 1.17 -15.30
C PHE A 199 -18.67 2.03 -14.97
N ALA A 200 -18.72 3.23 -15.54
CA ALA A 200 -19.94 4.01 -15.57
C ALA A 200 -20.69 3.67 -16.86
N PRO A 201 -21.80 2.91 -16.82
CA PRO A 201 -22.61 2.72 -18.03
C PRO A 201 -23.03 4.10 -18.52
N LEU A 202 -22.78 4.39 -19.81
CA LEU A 202 -23.40 5.56 -20.43
C LEU A 202 -24.89 5.46 -20.19
N ARG A 203 -25.51 6.58 -19.83
CA ARG A 203 -26.97 6.70 -19.73
C ARG A 203 -27.54 6.42 -21.12
N THR A 204 -27.82 5.17 -21.43
CA THR A 204 -28.51 4.77 -22.66
C THR A 204 -29.91 5.35 -22.57
N ALA A 205 -30.13 6.46 -23.27
CA ALA A 205 -31.47 6.93 -23.56
C ALA A 205 -32.14 5.89 -24.47
N GLY A 206 -33.26 5.32 -24.01
CA GLY A 206 -34.23 4.60 -24.84
C GLY A 206 -33.95 3.11 -25.10
N PRO A 207 -35.00 2.30 -25.30
CA PRO A 207 -34.87 0.86 -25.46
C PRO A 207 -34.49 0.52 -26.90
N THR A 208 -33.36 -0.16 -27.10
CA THR A 208 -33.05 -0.77 -28.39
C THR A 208 -32.62 -2.23 -28.24
N ARG A 209 -33.59 -3.07 -28.58
CA ARG A 209 -33.54 -4.34 -29.34
C ARG A 209 -32.59 -5.46 -28.89
N VAL A 210 -33.25 -6.60 -28.71
CA VAL A 210 -32.75 -7.97 -28.61
C VAL A 210 -31.58 -8.23 -29.59
N PRO A 211 -30.49 -8.88 -29.14
CA PRO A 211 -29.35 -9.20 -29.99
C PRO A 211 -29.67 -10.36 -30.92
N GLY A 212 -29.82 -10.08 -32.22
CA GLY A 212 -29.97 -11.11 -33.24
C GLY A 212 -30.65 -10.62 -34.51
N CYS A 213 -29.99 -9.75 -35.28
CA CYS A 213 -30.23 -9.59 -36.72
C CYS A 213 -29.21 -8.61 -37.31
N TRP A 214 -28.13 -9.13 -37.86
CA TRP A 214 -27.28 -8.39 -38.79
C TRP A 214 -27.95 -8.46 -40.17
N THR A 215 -28.60 -7.38 -40.61
CA THR A 215 -29.02 -7.27 -42.02
C THR A 215 -27.95 -6.53 -42.81
N ALA A 216 -27.18 -7.30 -43.59
CA ALA A 216 -26.35 -6.78 -44.67
C ALA A 216 -27.25 -6.25 -45.80
N ARG A 217 -26.94 -5.03 -46.26
CA ARG A 217 -27.63 -4.33 -47.35
C ARG A 217 -26.80 -4.46 -48.63
N SER A 218 -27.21 -5.32 -49.57
CA SER A 218 -27.01 -5.08 -51.02
C SER A 218 -27.70 -6.14 -51.92
N GLY A 219 -28.72 -5.66 -52.63
CA GLY A 219 -29.23 -6.06 -53.95
C GLY A 219 -28.86 -7.41 -54.58
N ARG A 220 -29.88 -8.25 -54.82
CA ARG A 220 -30.61 -8.32 -56.11
C ARG A 220 -31.57 -9.52 -56.17
N ARG A 221 -32.70 -9.25 -56.82
CA ARG A 221 -33.61 -10.13 -57.57
C ARG A 221 -34.44 -11.16 -56.80
N CYS A 222 -35.74 -10.84 -56.77
CA CYS A 222 -36.84 -11.79 -56.75
C CYS A 222 -36.60 -13.00 -57.65
N ALA A 223 -36.80 -14.19 -57.11
CA ALA A 223 -37.29 -15.34 -57.85
C ALA A 223 -38.40 -16.00 -57.02
N ARG A 224 -39.62 -16.00 -57.58
CA ARG A 224 -40.72 -16.87 -57.19
C ARG A 224 -40.35 -18.31 -57.55
N THR A 225 -40.71 -19.25 -56.69
CA THR A 225 -41.11 -20.65 -57.00
C THR A 225 -41.63 -21.21 -55.67
N SER A 226 -42.95 -21.25 -55.42
CA SER A 226 -43.83 -22.39 -55.67
C SER A 226 -43.19 -23.75 -55.33
N TRP A 227 -43.69 -24.44 -54.30
CA TRP A 227 -44.43 -25.71 -54.39
C TRP A 227 -44.70 -26.31 -52.99
N ARG A 228 -45.77 -27.10 -52.95
CA ARG A 228 -46.49 -27.72 -51.82
C ARG A 228 -45.68 -28.80 -51.08
N ALA A 229 -46.07 -29.05 -49.84
CA ALA A 229 -46.73 -30.30 -49.46
C ALA A 229 -47.84 -29.96 -48.46
#